data_AF-A0A813M6F1-F1
#
_entry.id   AF-A0A813M6F1-F1
#
_cell.length_a   1.000
_cell.length_b   1.000
_cell.length_c   1.000
_cell.angle_alpha   90.00
_cell.angle_beta   90.00
_cell.angle_gamma   90.00
#
_symmetry.space_group_name_H-M   'P 1'
#
loop_
_entity.id
_entity.type
_entity.pdbx_description
1 polymer ?
#
loop_
_entity_poly.entity_id
_entity_poly.type
_entity_poly.pdbx_seq_one_letter_code
_entity_poly.pdbx_strand_id
1 'polypeptide(L)'
;MASARKPGCPLQLVTLNMEERKVEVNEDALGRLEKRLKELGAQRVAIVSVMGAFRTGKSFILDLMLRFLRYEADHPEEAEAAQNAEVPARGGDAEFPLPAWMASAGVTLEGATDDSDGFRFKGGMDACTEGVWIWSEPFIRKLNGVPVAVLLMDTQGAWDSNMTKEQSATIFGLTAVLSSKLIYNINMQIQEDKVENLAYFMRFAQAAIRKASSELERSGQKLNKDDIDRPFQALDFLVRDWRHFREDWNVDQCKDQMEQHLARHVNPQNTIENSTAEALHGMFQRLKCFCLPHPGLAIERETWTGKVSDINHDFIRFTDLYVREVFTDALKPKNILGSELSTVTFPLVLRDFVSAFHDAAPAAMSFTQ
;
A
#
# COMPACT_ATOMS: atom_id res chain seq x y z
N MET A 1 -2.02 21.78 -24.04
CA MET A 1 -2.34 22.42 -22.75
C MET A 1 -2.67 21.31 -21.77
N ALA A 2 -1.83 21.07 -20.77
CA ALA A 2 -2.18 20.16 -19.70
C ALA A 2 -3.42 20.74 -18.99
N SER A 3 -4.52 19.99 -18.96
CA SER A 3 -5.67 20.35 -18.11
C SER A 3 -5.14 20.55 -16.70
N ALA A 4 -5.36 21.71 -16.10
CA ALA A 4 -5.05 21.94 -14.70
C ALA A 4 -5.64 20.78 -13.87
N ARG A 5 -4.78 20.18 -13.04
CA ARG A 5 -5.16 19.02 -12.23
C ARG A 5 -6.26 19.42 -11.25
N LYS A 6 -7.30 18.59 -11.11
CA LYS A 6 -8.36 18.88 -10.14
C LYS A 6 -7.81 18.63 -8.73
N PRO A 7 -8.20 19.43 -7.72
CA PRO A 7 -7.88 19.10 -6.34
C PRO A 7 -8.49 17.73 -6.02
N GLY A 8 -7.66 16.82 -5.53
CA GLY A 8 -8.11 15.51 -5.09
C GLY A 8 -8.60 15.55 -3.65
N CYS A 9 -9.24 14.47 -3.20
CA CYS A 9 -9.68 14.26 -1.83
C CYS A 9 -9.72 12.75 -1.53
N PRO A 10 -9.73 12.33 -0.26
CA PRO A 10 -10.02 10.95 0.10
C PRO A 10 -11.47 10.58 -0.31
N LEU A 11 -11.64 9.41 -0.92
CA LEU A 11 -12.94 8.80 -1.22
C LEU A 11 -13.04 7.46 -0.52
N GLN A 12 -14.02 7.29 0.35
CA GLN A 12 -14.31 5.99 0.95
C GLN A 12 -15.01 5.12 -0.09
N LEU A 13 -14.32 4.13 -0.63
CA LEU A 13 -14.89 3.19 -1.61
C LEU A 13 -15.66 2.07 -0.92
N VAL A 14 -15.22 1.68 0.27
CA VAL A 14 -15.79 0.55 1.00
C VAL A 14 -16.03 0.97 2.44
N THR A 15 -17.26 0.82 2.90
CA THR A 15 -17.70 1.06 4.28
C THR A 15 -17.85 -0.26 5.02
N LEU A 16 -17.69 -0.21 6.34
CA LEU A 16 -17.96 -1.34 7.22
C LEU A 16 -19.16 -0.98 8.09
N ASN A 17 -20.28 -1.65 7.88
CA ASN A 17 -21.42 -1.59 8.76
C ASN A 17 -21.13 -2.46 9.99
N MET A 18 -20.86 -1.80 11.12
CA MET A 18 -20.47 -2.46 12.37
C MET A 18 -21.62 -3.25 13.01
N GLU A 19 -22.86 -2.79 12.84
CA GLU A 19 -24.05 -3.43 13.40
C GLU A 19 -24.40 -4.71 12.63
N GLU A 20 -24.44 -4.62 11.31
CA GLU A 20 -24.75 -5.76 10.44
C GLU A 20 -23.55 -6.66 10.13
N ARG A 21 -22.34 -6.23 10.52
CA ARG A 21 -21.06 -6.86 10.18
C ARG A 21 -20.87 -7.05 8.67
N LYS A 22 -21.39 -6.10 7.89
CA LYS A 22 -21.34 -6.13 6.43
C LYS A 22 -20.38 -5.10 5.89
N VAL A 23 -19.78 -5.46 4.76
CA VAL A 23 -18.93 -4.57 3.99
C VAL A 23 -19.71 -4.15 2.76
N GLU A 24 -19.78 -2.85 2.50
CA GLU A 24 -20.61 -2.29 1.44
C GLU A 24 -19.78 -1.40 0.53
N VAL A 25 -20.10 -1.41 -0.76
CA VAL A 25 -19.51 -0.49 -1.73
C VAL A 25 -20.22 0.84 -1.65
N ASN A 26 -19.47 1.92 -1.50
CA ASN A 26 -20.00 3.27 -1.67
C ASN A 26 -20.13 3.58 -3.16
N GLU A 27 -21.34 3.39 -3.70
CA GLU A 27 -21.63 3.55 -5.13
C GLU A 27 -21.41 4.99 -5.64
N ASP A 28 -21.67 6.00 -4.80
CA ASP A 28 -21.43 7.40 -5.17
C ASP A 28 -19.94 7.69 -5.31
N ALA A 29 -19.12 7.23 -4.36
CA ALA A 29 -17.67 7.36 -4.41
C ALA A 29 -17.06 6.59 -5.59
N LEU A 30 -17.55 5.36 -5.83
CA LEU A 30 -17.12 4.54 -6.95
C LEU A 30 -17.47 5.17 -8.29
N GLY A 31 -18.70 5.69 -8.45
CA GLY A 31 -19.13 6.39 -9.66
C GLY A 31 -18.32 7.66 -9.94
N ARG A 32 -17.95 8.42 -8.90
CA ARG A 32 -17.05 9.58 -9.02
C ARG A 32 -15.68 9.17 -9.54
N LEU A 33 -15.09 8.11 -8.97
CA LEU A 33 -13.79 7.59 -9.40
C LEU A 33 -13.85 7.06 -10.84
N GLU A 34 -14.88 6.29 -11.18
CA GLU A 34 -15.08 5.75 -12.53
C GLU A 34 -15.16 6.86 -13.57
N LYS A 35 -15.95 7.90 -13.30
CA LYS A 35 -16.03 9.08 -14.16
C LYS A 35 -14.65 9.72 -14.33
N ARG A 36 -13.89 9.86 -13.23
CA ARG A 36 -12.57 10.50 -13.30
C ARG A 36 -11.55 9.66 -14.08
N LEU A 37 -11.54 8.34 -13.90
CA LEU A 37 -10.70 7.42 -14.67
C LEU A 37 -10.97 7.51 -16.18
N LYS A 38 -12.25 7.63 -16.57
CA LYS A 38 -12.66 7.85 -17.97
C LYS A 38 -12.18 9.20 -18.51
N GLU A 39 -12.36 10.28 -17.73
CA GLU A 39 -11.90 11.64 -18.11
C GLU A 39 -10.38 11.69 -18.37
N LEU A 40 -9.59 10.94 -17.59
CA LEU A 40 -8.13 10.92 -17.71
C LEU A 40 -7.62 10.00 -18.84
N GLY A 41 -8.49 9.22 -19.48
CA GLY A 41 -8.10 8.32 -20.59
C GLY A 41 -7.19 7.16 -20.17
N ALA A 42 -7.18 6.78 -18.90
CA ALA A 42 -6.43 5.63 -18.42
C ALA A 42 -7.03 4.32 -18.95
N GLN A 43 -6.17 3.39 -19.37
CA GLN A 43 -6.59 2.09 -19.89
C GLN A 43 -6.50 0.99 -18.83
N ARG A 44 -5.51 1.08 -17.94
CA ARG A 44 -5.26 0.12 -16.86
C ARG A 44 -5.19 0.83 -15.52
N VAL A 45 -5.32 0.06 -14.45
CA VAL A 45 -5.24 0.54 -13.08
C VAL A 45 -4.07 -0.13 -12.38
N ALA A 46 -3.27 0.64 -11.65
CA ALA A 46 -2.30 0.14 -10.69
C ALA A 46 -2.63 0.73 -9.31
N ILE A 47 -2.62 -0.10 -8.27
CA ILE A 47 -3.01 0.33 -6.92
C ILE A 47 -1.86 0.07 -5.96
N VAL A 48 -1.40 1.12 -5.29
CA VAL A 48 -0.47 1.05 -4.18
C VAL A 48 -1.24 1.26 -2.90
N SER A 49 -1.19 0.26 -2.01
CA SER A 49 -1.97 0.27 -0.78
C SER A 49 -1.06 0.11 0.42
N VAL A 50 -1.36 0.83 1.50
CA VAL A 50 -0.66 0.68 2.78
C VAL A 50 -1.60 0.06 3.79
N MET A 51 -1.25 -1.12 4.30
CA MET A 51 -2.00 -1.80 5.36
C MET A 51 -1.09 -2.14 6.54
N GLY A 52 -1.66 -2.41 7.70
CA GLY A 52 -0.88 -2.67 8.92
C GLY A 52 -1.69 -2.41 10.18
N ALA A 53 -1.06 -2.59 11.34
CA ALA A 53 -1.75 -2.36 12.61
C ALA A 53 -2.28 -0.92 12.72
N PHE A 54 -3.31 -0.76 13.55
CA PHE A 54 -3.84 0.54 13.93
C PHE A 54 -2.75 1.46 14.57
N ARG A 55 -2.84 2.78 14.37
CA ARG A 55 -1.89 3.81 14.87
C ARG A 55 -0.42 3.67 14.45
N THR A 56 -0.13 3.06 13.30
CA THR A 56 1.26 2.88 12.82
C THR A 56 1.74 3.92 11.79
N GLY A 57 0.98 5.01 11.60
CA GLY A 57 1.34 6.07 10.65
C GLY A 57 1.20 5.70 9.17
N LYS A 58 0.17 4.91 8.82
CA LYS A 58 -0.12 4.51 7.43
C LYS A 58 -0.47 5.71 6.53
N SER A 59 -1.44 6.51 6.94
CA SER A 59 -1.90 7.70 6.21
C SER A 59 -0.79 8.74 6.08
N PHE A 60 0.08 8.88 7.10
CA PHE A 60 1.30 9.69 7.02
C PHE A 60 2.26 9.25 5.91
N ILE A 61 2.48 7.94 5.73
CA ILE A 61 3.28 7.43 4.61
C ILE A 61 2.58 7.65 3.27
N LEU A 62 1.27 7.47 3.21
CA LEU A 62 0.48 7.72 2.00
C LEU A 62 0.52 9.19 1.58
N ASP A 63 0.55 10.14 2.52
CA ASP A 63 0.67 11.56 2.20
C ASP A 63 2.05 11.92 1.67
N LEU A 64 3.12 11.30 2.18
CA LEU A 64 4.45 11.45 1.59
C LEU A 64 4.49 10.90 0.15
N MET A 65 3.83 9.76 -0.10
CA MET A 65 3.66 9.24 -1.47
C MET A 65 2.81 10.16 -2.34
N LEU A 66 1.72 10.72 -1.80
CA LEU A 66 0.83 11.64 -2.49
C LEU A 66 1.59 12.90 -2.93
N ARG A 67 2.38 13.47 -2.01
CA ARG A 67 3.25 14.61 -2.25
C ARG A 67 4.29 14.33 -3.34
N PHE A 68 4.98 13.20 -3.24
CA PHE A 68 5.94 12.74 -4.27
C PHE A 68 5.27 12.63 -5.65
N LEU A 69 4.12 11.96 -5.72
CA LEU A 69 3.40 11.77 -6.97
C LEU A 69 2.88 13.10 -7.55
N ARG A 70 2.52 14.08 -6.71
CA ARG A 70 2.09 15.42 -7.16
C ARG A 70 3.24 16.15 -7.81
N TYR A 71 4.38 16.17 -7.13
CA TYR A 71 5.59 16.79 -7.65
C TYR A 71 5.98 16.22 -9.01
N GLU A 72 6.04 14.88 -9.16
CA GLU A 72 6.41 14.27 -10.44
C GLU A 72 5.39 14.54 -11.55
N ALA A 73 4.11 14.63 -11.21
CA ALA A 73 3.08 14.97 -12.19
C ALA A 73 3.20 16.42 -12.70
N ASP A 74 3.63 17.34 -11.83
CA ASP A 74 3.81 18.75 -12.15
C ASP A 74 5.18 19.02 -12.81
N HIS A 75 6.17 18.15 -12.58
CA HIS A 75 7.57 18.29 -13.06
C HIS A 75 8.04 17.02 -13.80
N PRO A 76 7.42 16.65 -14.94
CA PRO A 76 7.69 15.37 -15.61
C PRO A 76 9.13 15.24 -16.12
N GLU A 77 9.75 16.34 -16.60
CA GLU A 77 11.13 16.34 -17.09
C GLU A 77 12.15 16.11 -15.95
N GLU A 78 11.92 16.71 -14.79
CA GLU A 78 12.76 16.53 -13.61
C GLU A 78 12.58 15.14 -13.00
N ALA A 79 11.36 14.61 -13.02
CA ALA A 79 11.08 13.24 -12.60
C ALA A 79 11.88 12.24 -13.45
N GLU A 80 11.89 12.40 -14.78
CA GLU A 80 12.67 11.54 -15.69
C GLU A 80 14.18 11.67 -15.46
N ALA A 81 14.69 12.89 -15.25
CA ALA A 81 16.10 13.11 -14.93
C ALA A 81 16.49 12.46 -13.58
N ALA A 82 15.63 12.57 -12.57
CA ALA A 82 15.89 12.03 -11.24
C ALA A 82 15.86 10.49 -11.15
N GLN A 83 15.26 9.80 -12.12
CA GLN A 83 15.34 8.34 -12.24
C GLN A 83 16.75 7.85 -12.57
N ASN A 84 17.56 8.72 -13.20
CA ASN A 84 18.91 8.40 -13.66
C ASN A 84 20.01 8.99 -12.75
N ALA A 85 19.63 9.66 -11.65
CA ALA A 85 20.57 10.33 -10.77
C ALA A 85 21.22 9.35 -9.78
N GLU A 86 22.52 9.54 -9.49
CA GLU A 86 23.20 8.79 -8.44
C GLU A 86 22.63 9.13 -7.06
N VAL A 87 22.32 8.10 -6.27
CA VAL A 87 21.89 8.26 -4.89
C VAL A 87 23.12 8.63 -4.04
N PRO A 88 23.08 9.73 -3.27
CA PRO A 88 24.20 10.10 -2.41
C PRO A 88 24.58 8.96 -1.44
N ALA A 89 25.87 8.82 -1.12
CA ALA A 89 26.35 7.85 -0.13
C ALA A 89 25.96 8.26 1.30
N ARG A 90 25.61 7.29 2.16
CA ARG A 90 25.16 7.59 3.54
C ARG A 90 26.26 8.15 4.45
N GLY A 91 27.50 7.73 4.26
CA GLY A 91 28.65 8.12 5.09
C GLY A 91 29.53 9.23 4.51
N GLY A 92 28.99 10.14 3.69
CA GLY A 92 29.72 11.34 3.28
C GLY A 92 29.45 12.50 4.25
N ASP A 93 30.41 13.40 4.44
CA ASP A 93 30.27 14.61 5.28
C ASP A 93 29.20 15.60 4.76
N ALA A 94 28.64 15.36 3.56
CA ALA A 94 27.60 16.18 2.97
C ALA A 94 26.20 15.78 3.51
N GLU A 95 25.53 16.74 4.13
CA GLU A 95 24.13 16.62 4.56
C GLU A 95 23.25 16.25 3.36
N PHE A 96 22.42 15.21 3.49
CA PHE A 96 21.50 14.81 2.42
C PHE A 96 20.51 15.96 2.18
N PRO A 97 20.51 16.60 0.99
CA PRO A 97 19.66 17.74 0.73
C PRO A 97 18.19 17.31 0.75
N LEU A 98 17.33 18.20 1.22
CA LEU A 98 15.88 17.96 1.19
C LEU A 98 15.46 17.72 -0.27
N PRO A 99 14.81 16.58 -0.60
CA PRO A 99 14.37 16.30 -1.96
C PRO A 99 13.44 17.40 -2.49
N ALA A 100 13.51 17.70 -3.78
CA ALA A 100 12.71 18.77 -4.36
C ALA A 100 11.20 18.57 -4.19
N TRP A 101 10.72 17.33 -4.23
CA TRP A 101 9.31 16.98 -3.95
C TRP A 101 8.88 17.26 -2.50
N MET A 102 9.83 17.27 -1.56
CA MET A 102 9.58 17.66 -0.16
C MET A 102 9.66 19.17 0.03
N ALA A 103 10.59 19.84 -0.66
CA ALA A 103 10.84 21.27 -0.52
C ALA A 103 9.78 22.14 -1.21
N SER A 104 9.20 21.67 -2.32
CA SER A 104 8.29 22.45 -3.16
C SER A 104 6.82 22.42 -2.71
N ALA A 105 6.41 21.40 -1.96
CA ALA A 105 5.00 21.12 -1.70
C ALA A 105 4.41 21.83 -0.46
N GLY A 106 5.02 22.93 -0.02
CA GLY A 106 4.60 23.66 1.17
C GLY A 106 5.18 23.09 2.48
N VAL A 107 5.09 23.89 3.55
CA VAL A 107 5.78 23.62 4.82
C VAL A 107 5.10 22.57 5.70
N THR A 108 3.84 22.22 5.40
CA THR A 108 3.00 21.29 6.16
C THR A 108 2.54 20.16 5.26
N LEU A 109 2.49 18.92 5.78
CA LEU A 109 1.97 17.76 5.06
C LEU A 109 0.45 17.81 4.87
N GLU A 110 0.01 17.23 3.76
CA GLU A 110 -1.32 17.36 3.17
C GLU A 110 -2.48 16.92 4.08
N GLY A 111 -2.34 15.83 4.84
CA GLY A 111 -3.37 15.31 5.76
C GLY A 111 -3.19 15.73 7.21
N ALA A 112 -2.32 16.71 7.49
CA ALA A 112 -2.11 17.24 8.84
C ALA A 112 -3.14 18.30 9.26
N THR A 113 -3.80 18.94 8.31
CA THR A 113 -4.87 19.91 8.56
C THR A 113 -6.25 19.29 8.34
N ASP A 114 -7.31 20.01 8.72
CA ASP A 114 -8.69 19.58 8.43
C ASP A 114 -9.07 19.76 6.94
N ASP A 115 -8.15 20.26 6.13
CA ASP A 115 -8.35 20.39 4.69
C ASP A 115 -8.34 19.01 4.04
N SER A 116 -9.19 18.78 3.05
CA SER A 116 -9.30 17.50 2.36
C SER A 116 -8.15 17.24 1.37
N ASP A 117 -6.97 17.81 1.63
CA ASP A 117 -5.84 17.87 0.71
C ASP A 117 -4.92 16.65 0.82
N GLY A 118 -5.15 15.76 1.79
CA GLY A 118 -4.45 14.48 1.99
C GLY A 118 -5.30 13.43 2.72
N PHE A 119 -4.71 12.28 3.03
CA PHE A 119 -5.31 11.28 3.90
C PHE A 119 -5.13 11.69 5.36
N ARG A 120 -6.24 12.09 5.99
CA ARG A 120 -6.22 12.62 7.37
C ARG A 120 -5.44 11.71 8.33
N PHE A 121 -4.47 12.28 9.02
CA PHE A 121 -3.77 11.64 10.13
C PHE A 121 -3.72 12.57 11.35
N LYS A 122 -3.67 11.99 12.55
CA LYS A 122 -3.46 12.74 13.80
C LYS A 122 -2.70 11.91 14.82
N GLY A 123 -2.05 12.58 15.77
CA GLY A 123 -1.56 11.97 17.01
C GLY A 123 -2.70 11.42 17.89
N GLY A 124 -2.35 10.86 19.05
CA GLY A 124 -3.31 10.35 20.03
C GLY A 124 -3.67 8.87 19.91
N MET A 125 -4.78 8.47 20.53
CA MET A 125 -5.20 7.05 20.60
C MET A 125 -6.36 6.70 19.66
N ASP A 126 -7.14 7.69 19.21
CA ASP A 126 -8.36 7.47 18.43
C ASP A 126 -8.09 7.06 16.98
N ALA A 127 -9.02 6.27 16.45
CA ALA A 127 -9.01 5.89 15.05
C ALA A 127 -9.34 7.05 14.13
N CYS A 128 -8.76 7.01 12.92
CA CYS A 128 -8.88 8.05 11.91
C CYS A 128 -9.47 7.53 10.60
N THR A 129 -9.17 6.26 10.26
CA THR A 129 -9.53 5.65 8.98
C THR A 129 -10.38 4.42 9.24
N GLU A 130 -11.60 4.39 8.69
CA GLU A 130 -12.53 3.26 8.75
C GLU A 130 -12.88 2.74 7.35
N GLY A 131 -12.83 1.43 7.12
CA GLY A 131 -13.05 0.84 5.79
C GLY A 131 -11.85 1.02 4.82
N VAL A 132 -12.15 1.19 3.52
CA VAL A 132 -11.15 1.34 2.45
C VAL A 132 -11.35 2.67 1.73
N TRP A 133 -10.27 3.45 1.66
CA TRP A 133 -10.24 4.78 1.07
C TRP A 133 -9.29 4.81 -0.10
N ILE A 134 -9.58 5.67 -1.07
CA ILE A 134 -8.74 5.90 -2.24
C ILE A 134 -8.59 7.40 -2.49
N TRP A 135 -7.48 7.81 -3.09
CA TRP A 135 -7.33 9.18 -3.53
C TRP A 135 -8.16 9.45 -4.80
N SER A 136 -8.99 10.52 -4.79
CA SER A 136 -9.97 10.79 -5.86
C SER A 136 -9.38 11.21 -7.20
N GLU A 137 -8.12 11.66 -7.22
CA GLU A 137 -7.45 12.21 -8.39
C GLU A 137 -6.28 11.31 -8.81
N PRO A 138 -6.52 10.30 -9.68
CA PRO A 138 -5.50 9.34 -10.10
C PRO A 138 -4.31 10.00 -10.78
N PHE A 139 -3.14 9.39 -10.64
CA PHE A 139 -1.92 9.83 -11.33
C PHE A 139 -1.72 9.00 -12.59
N ILE A 140 -1.50 9.62 -13.75
CA ILE A 140 -1.32 8.89 -15.00
C ILE A 140 0.17 8.64 -15.24
N ARG A 141 0.54 7.36 -15.38
CA ARG A 141 1.88 6.95 -15.82
C ARG A 141 1.79 6.10 -17.09
N LYS A 142 2.84 6.12 -17.90
CA LYS A 142 2.99 5.19 -19.01
C LYS A 142 3.82 4.00 -18.56
N LEU A 143 3.19 2.84 -18.42
CA LEU A 143 3.90 1.57 -18.13
C LEU A 143 3.91 0.74 -19.41
N ASN A 144 5.10 0.45 -19.95
CA ASN A 144 5.26 -0.23 -21.25
C ASN A 144 4.44 0.41 -22.39
N GLY A 145 4.37 1.75 -22.42
CA GLY A 145 3.61 2.52 -23.40
C GLY A 145 2.09 2.57 -23.16
N VAL A 146 1.56 1.85 -22.17
CA VAL A 146 0.13 1.85 -21.81
C VAL A 146 -0.14 2.94 -20.77
N PRO A 147 -1.15 3.81 -20.95
CA PRO A 147 -1.60 4.74 -19.92
C PRO A 147 -2.25 4.00 -18.75
N VAL A 148 -1.62 4.09 -17.58
CA VAL A 148 -2.05 3.45 -16.34
C VAL A 148 -2.41 4.51 -15.31
N ALA A 149 -3.61 4.39 -14.73
CA ALA A 149 -4.00 5.15 -13.55
C ALA A 149 -3.39 4.53 -12.30
N VAL A 150 -2.50 5.27 -11.65
CA VAL A 150 -1.93 4.95 -10.35
C VAL A 150 -2.83 5.51 -9.27
N LEU A 151 -3.34 4.63 -8.41
CA LEU A 151 -4.21 4.93 -7.28
C LEU A 151 -3.48 4.65 -5.96
N LEU A 152 -3.69 5.53 -5.00
CA LEU A 152 -3.27 5.34 -3.60
C LEU A 152 -4.46 4.90 -2.77
N MET A 153 -4.29 3.83 -2.00
CA MET A 153 -5.34 3.25 -1.16
C MET A 153 -4.91 3.24 0.32
N ASP A 154 -5.72 3.88 1.16
CA ASP A 154 -5.61 3.82 2.62
C ASP A 154 -6.64 2.85 3.19
N THR A 155 -6.27 2.18 4.27
CA THR A 155 -7.13 1.17 4.89
C THR A 155 -7.19 1.33 6.38
N GLN A 156 -8.31 0.95 6.96
CA GLN A 156 -8.41 0.79 8.40
C GLN A 156 -7.29 -0.12 8.92
N GLY A 157 -6.78 0.19 10.11
CA GLY A 157 -5.78 -0.65 10.75
C GLY A 157 -6.41 -1.91 11.33
N ALA A 158 -5.72 -3.04 11.23
CA ALA A 158 -6.15 -4.26 11.91
C ALA A 158 -5.95 -4.11 13.42
N TRP A 159 -6.71 -4.91 14.18
CA TRP A 159 -6.68 -4.97 15.65
C TRP A 159 -7.08 -3.66 16.34
N ASP A 160 -7.86 -2.83 15.66
CA ASP A 160 -8.66 -1.80 16.33
C ASP A 160 -9.62 -2.49 17.32
N SER A 161 -9.81 -1.92 18.52
CA SER A 161 -10.66 -2.48 19.58
C SER A 161 -12.12 -2.67 19.15
N ASN A 162 -12.51 -2.05 18.04
CA ASN A 162 -13.88 -2.06 17.55
C ASN A 162 -14.17 -3.16 16.52
N MET A 163 -13.16 -3.85 15.98
CA MET A 163 -13.35 -4.84 14.90
C MET A 163 -13.10 -6.28 15.34
N THR A 164 -13.87 -7.22 14.78
CA THR A 164 -13.53 -8.64 14.88
C THR A 164 -12.36 -9.01 13.95
N LYS A 165 -11.75 -10.19 14.17
CA LYS A 165 -10.68 -10.69 13.30
C LYS A 165 -11.17 -10.91 11.86
N GLU A 166 -12.43 -11.30 11.69
CA GLU A 166 -13.06 -11.57 10.40
C GLU A 166 -13.32 -10.25 9.65
N GLN A 167 -13.83 -9.22 10.33
CA GLN A 167 -13.98 -7.90 9.72
C GLN A 167 -12.61 -7.34 9.29
N SER A 168 -11.58 -7.54 10.11
CA SER A 168 -10.21 -7.17 9.76
C SER A 168 -9.72 -7.94 8.53
N ALA A 169 -9.97 -9.26 8.49
CA ALA A 169 -9.61 -10.12 7.37
C ALA A 169 -10.32 -9.71 6.07
N THR A 170 -11.57 -9.27 6.14
CA THR A 170 -12.28 -8.76 4.97
C THR A 170 -11.66 -7.49 4.43
N ILE A 171 -11.43 -6.47 5.27
CA ILE A 171 -10.82 -5.20 4.84
C ILE A 171 -9.40 -5.44 4.29
N PHE A 172 -8.58 -6.21 5.01
CA PHE A 172 -7.20 -6.49 4.63
C PHE A 172 -7.12 -7.36 3.39
N GLY A 173 -7.99 -8.36 3.30
CA GLY A 173 -8.03 -9.25 2.16
C GLY A 173 -8.53 -8.55 0.89
N LEU A 174 -9.58 -7.72 0.96
CA LEU A 174 -10.01 -6.87 -0.15
C LEU A 174 -8.90 -5.93 -0.61
N THR A 175 -8.20 -5.30 0.34
CA THR A 175 -7.04 -4.46 0.06
C THR A 175 -5.98 -5.25 -0.71
N ALA A 176 -5.59 -6.42 -0.23
CA ALA A 176 -4.57 -7.25 -0.86
C ALA A 176 -4.96 -7.71 -2.27
N VAL A 177 -6.23 -8.12 -2.44
CA VAL A 177 -6.78 -8.53 -3.74
C VAL A 177 -6.73 -7.40 -4.74
N LEU A 178 -7.04 -6.15 -4.34
CA LEU A 178 -7.07 -5.01 -5.25
C LEU A 178 -5.68 -4.40 -5.51
N SER A 179 -4.72 -4.64 -4.62
CA SER A 179 -3.38 -4.03 -4.68
C SER A 179 -2.51 -4.63 -5.78
N SER A 180 -1.89 -3.76 -6.59
CA SER A 180 -0.75 -4.13 -7.44
C SER A 180 0.52 -4.26 -6.60
N LYS A 181 0.65 -3.37 -5.62
CA LYS A 181 1.70 -3.36 -4.62
C LYS A 181 1.07 -3.12 -3.25
N LEU A 182 1.21 -4.11 -2.39
CA LEU A 182 0.78 -4.05 -1.00
C LEU A 182 1.98 -3.69 -0.13
N ILE A 183 1.83 -2.68 0.71
CA ILE A 183 2.85 -2.26 1.66
C ILE A 183 2.33 -2.65 3.04
N TYR A 184 2.98 -3.62 3.66
CA TYR A 184 2.68 -4.02 5.03
C TYR A 184 3.54 -3.21 6.00
N ASN A 185 2.94 -2.17 6.55
CA ASN A 185 3.55 -1.21 7.46
C ASN A 185 3.65 -1.82 8.87
N ILE A 186 4.88 -2.08 9.29
CA ILE A 186 5.23 -2.75 10.54
C ILE A 186 6.04 -1.82 11.42
N ASN A 187 5.76 -1.77 12.72
CA ASN A 187 6.64 -1.06 13.65
C ASN A 187 7.83 -1.93 14.11
N MET A 188 9.01 -1.32 14.21
CA MET A 188 10.28 -1.82 14.72
C MET A 188 10.93 -2.94 13.91
N GLN A 189 10.34 -4.13 13.86
CA GLN A 189 10.95 -5.31 13.21
C GLN A 189 9.88 -6.33 12.79
N ILE A 190 10.19 -7.18 11.82
CA ILE A 190 9.39 -8.37 11.52
C ILE A 190 9.49 -9.35 12.70
N GLN A 191 8.36 -9.88 13.14
CA GLN A 191 8.23 -10.87 14.22
C GLN A 191 7.23 -11.94 13.78
N GLU A 192 7.26 -13.09 14.44
CA GLU A 192 6.43 -14.25 14.09
C GLU A 192 4.94 -13.93 14.11
N ASP A 193 4.46 -13.24 15.15
CA ASP A 193 3.06 -12.81 15.28
C ASP A 193 2.61 -11.94 14.10
N LYS A 194 3.48 -11.07 13.58
CA LYS A 194 3.19 -10.22 12.42
C LYS A 194 3.08 -11.04 11.13
N VAL A 195 3.91 -12.06 10.98
CA VAL A 195 3.86 -12.99 9.83
C VAL A 195 2.60 -13.85 9.89
N GLU A 196 2.27 -14.39 11.06
CA GLU A 196 1.04 -15.17 11.30
C GLU A 196 -0.23 -14.38 11.01
N ASN A 197 -0.30 -13.17 11.57
CA ASN A 197 -1.39 -12.23 11.36
C ASN A 197 -1.59 -11.91 9.88
N LEU A 198 -0.51 -11.58 9.17
CA LEU A 198 -0.57 -11.32 7.75
C LEU A 198 -1.03 -12.56 6.97
N ALA A 199 -0.44 -13.73 7.25
CA ALA A 199 -0.79 -14.98 6.59
C ALA A 199 -2.27 -15.35 6.79
N TYR A 200 -2.83 -15.11 7.97
CA TYR A 200 -4.26 -15.29 8.23
C TYR A 200 -5.12 -14.45 7.27
N PHE A 201 -4.84 -13.15 7.15
CA PHE A 201 -5.58 -12.27 6.22
C PHE A 201 -5.41 -12.68 4.76
N MET A 202 -4.19 -13.09 4.37
CA MET A 202 -3.92 -13.50 2.98
C MET A 202 -4.58 -14.83 2.63
N ARG A 203 -4.69 -15.77 3.58
CA ARG A 203 -5.46 -17.01 3.40
C ARG A 203 -6.94 -16.73 3.20
N PHE A 204 -7.49 -15.78 3.94
CA PHE A 204 -8.87 -15.33 3.76
C PHE A 204 -9.10 -14.78 2.34
N ALA A 205 -8.20 -13.92 1.88
CA ALA A 205 -8.24 -13.41 0.52
C ALA A 205 -8.06 -14.50 -0.56
N GLN A 206 -7.14 -15.44 -0.34
CA GLN A 206 -6.93 -16.55 -1.27
C GLN A 206 -8.16 -17.45 -1.38
N ALA A 207 -8.91 -17.65 -0.29
CA ALA A 207 -10.18 -18.39 -0.34
C ALA A 207 -11.22 -17.70 -1.23
N ALA A 208 -11.37 -16.37 -1.11
CA ALA A 208 -12.26 -15.59 -1.97
C ALA A 208 -11.84 -15.68 -3.46
N ILE A 209 -10.54 -15.61 -3.75
CA ILE A 209 -10.02 -15.77 -5.12
C ILE A 209 -10.27 -17.18 -5.67
N ARG A 210 -10.05 -18.23 -4.87
CA ARG A 210 -10.31 -19.62 -5.30
C ARG A 210 -11.78 -19.86 -5.61
N LYS A 211 -12.70 -19.24 -4.85
CA LYS A 211 -14.13 -19.27 -5.15
C LYS A 211 -14.42 -18.63 -6.51
N ALA A 212 -13.94 -17.40 -6.72
CA ALA A 212 -14.10 -16.69 -8.00
C ALA A 212 -13.49 -17.48 -9.18
N SER A 213 -12.30 -18.05 -8.99
CA SER A 213 -11.64 -18.92 -9.96
C SER A 213 -12.51 -20.11 -10.36
N SER A 214 -13.11 -20.80 -9.38
CA SER A 214 -13.96 -21.96 -9.64
C SER A 214 -15.21 -21.59 -10.45
N GLU A 215 -15.75 -20.39 -10.25
CA GLU A 215 -16.91 -19.89 -11.01
C GLU A 215 -16.53 -19.56 -12.46
N LEU A 216 -15.35 -18.97 -12.69
CA LEU A 216 -14.82 -18.71 -14.03
C LEU A 216 -14.47 -19.99 -14.79
N GLU A 217 -13.91 -21.00 -14.12
CA GLU A 217 -13.63 -22.30 -14.75
C GLU A 217 -14.93 -23.00 -15.20
N ARG A 218 -16.01 -22.90 -14.39
CA ARG A 218 -17.34 -23.42 -14.77
C ARG A 218 -17.95 -22.69 -15.97
N SER A 219 -17.62 -21.42 -16.19
CA SER A 219 -18.05 -20.67 -17.37
C SER A 219 -17.19 -20.96 -18.62
N GLY A 220 -16.20 -21.86 -18.49
CA GLY A 220 -15.35 -22.32 -19.60
C GLY A 220 -14.04 -21.54 -19.75
N GLN A 221 -13.75 -20.61 -18.84
CA GLN A 221 -12.49 -19.87 -18.86
C GLN A 221 -11.35 -20.73 -18.30
N LYS A 222 -10.30 -20.93 -19.11
CA LYS A 222 -9.08 -21.61 -18.64
C LYS A 222 -8.20 -20.61 -17.89
N LEU A 223 -7.94 -20.91 -16.62
CA LEU A 223 -7.06 -20.12 -15.77
C LEU A 223 -5.69 -20.79 -15.63
N ASN A 224 -4.65 -19.98 -15.48
CA ASN A 224 -3.33 -20.49 -15.14
C ASN A 224 -3.30 -20.82 -13.64
N LYS A 225 -2.80 -22.00 -13.31
CA LYS A 225 -2.66 -22.44 -11.91
C LYS A 225 -1.79 -21.48 -11.08
N ASP A 226 -0.75 -20.92 -11.67
CA ASP A 226 0.13 -19.96 -10.96
C ASP A 226 -0.62 -18.69 -10.56
N ASP A 227 -1.59 -18.22 -11.35
CA ASP A 227 -2.41 -17.05 -11.03
C ASP A 227 -3.39 -17.30 -9.87
N ILE A 228 -3.70 -18.57 -9.58
CA ILE A 228 -4.56 -19.00 -8.47
C ILE A 228 -3.74 -19.26 -7.21
N ASP A 229 -2.57 -19.89 -7.37
CA ASP A 229 -1.68 -20.24 -6.26
C ASP A 229 -0.90 -19.02 -5.75
N ARG A 230 -0.53 -18.08 -6.63
CA ARG A 230 0.21 -16.84 -6.34
C ARG A 230 -0.60 -15.59 -6.72
N PRO A 231 -1.78 -15.38 -6.13
CA PRO A 231 -2.73 -14.38 -6.62
C PRO A 231 -2.33 -12.94 -6.34
N PHE A 232 -1.37 -12.71 -5.44
CA PHE A 232 -0.93 -11.36 -5.07
C PHE A 232 0.38 -11.00 -5.76
N GLN A 233 0.45 -9.82 -6.37
CA GLN A 233 1.60 -9.43 -7.18
C GLN A 233 2.82 -9.10 -6.32
N ALA A 234 2.78 -8.02 -5.55
CA ALA A 234 3.93 -7.55 -4.79
C ALA A 234 3.54 -7.20 -3.36
N LEU A 235 4.35 -7.66 -2.41
CA LEU A 235 4.31 -7.25 -1.01
C LEU A 235 5.66 -6.72 -0.56
N ASP A 236 5.63 -5.52 0.00
CA ASP A 236 6.78 -4.91 0.66
C ASP A 236 6.52 -4.85 2.17
N PHE A 237 7.38 -5.50 2.94
CA PHE A 237 7.46 -5.29 4.38
C PHE A 237 8.14 -3.93 4.63
N LEU A 238 7.36 -2.92 5.02
CA LEU A 238 7.90 -1.60 5.36
C LEU A 238 8.08 -1.52 6.89
N VAL A 239 9.31 -1.74 7.34
CA VAL A 239 9.68 -1.74 8.75
C VAL A 239 9.98 -0.31 9.20
N ARG A 240 9.12 0.24 10.06
CA ARG A 240 9.22 1.58 10.63
C ARG A 240 10.10 1.57 11.88
N ASP A 241 10.67 2.74 12.20
CA ASP A 241 11.46 2.98 13.39
C ASP A 241 12.63 1.99 13.55
N TRP A 242 13.24 1.59 12.44
CA TRP A 242 14.40 0.69 12.45
C TRP A 242 15.59 1.36 13.12
N ARG A 243 16.19 0.67 14.11
CA ARG A 243 17.27 1.22 14.96
C ARG A 243 18.62 0.52 14.80
N HIS A 244 18.72 -0.46 13.91
CA HIS A 244 19.89 -1.35 13.83
C HIS A 244 20.84 -1.03 12.68
N PHE A 245 20.65 0.13 12.04
CA PHE A 245 21.64 0.61 11.11
C PHE A 245 22.86 1.15 11.83
N ARG A 246 24.04 0.77 11.34
CA ARG A 246 25.28 1.39 11.77
C ARG A 246 25.47 2.74 11.09
N GLU A 247 26.09 3.66 11.81
CA GLU A 247 26.33 5.03 11.32
C GLU A 247 27.29 5.06 10.13
N ASP A 248 28.24 4.12 10.07
CA ASP A 248 29.27 4.01 9.04
C ASP A 248 28.83 3.27 7.77
N TRP A 249 27.55 2.87 7.67
CA TRP A 249 27.04 2.11 6.54
C TRP A 249 26.61 2.99 5.37
N ASN A 250 26.80 2.49 4.16
CA ASN A 250 26.17 3.04 2.95
C ASN A 250 24.73 2.49 2.77
N VAL A 251 24.02 3.02 1.76
CA VAL A 251 22.61 2.63 1.49
C VAL A 251 22.50 1.15 1.09
N ASP A 252 23.45 0.63 0.31
CA ASP A 252 23.40 -0.76 -0.17
C ASP A 252 23.57 -1.75 0.98
N GLN A 253 24.51 -1.50 1.90
CA GLN A 253 24.67 -2.30 3.12
C GLN A 253 23.39 -2.30 3.98
N CYS A 254 22.68 -1.17 4.02
CA CYS A 254 21.40 -1.07 4.70
C CYS A 254 20.32 -1.92 4.01
N LYS A 255 20.27 -1.93 2.67
CA LYS A 255 19.37 -2.77 1.88
C LYS A 255 19.68 -4.26 2.07
N ASP A 256 20.96 -4.65 2.02
CA ASP A 256 21.43 -6.03 2.26
C ASP A 256 20.97 -6.55 3.62
N GLN A 257 21.04 -5.71 4.67
CA GLN A 257 20.53 -6.07 5.99
C GLN A 257 19.03 -6.38 5.96
N MET A 258 18.23 -5.60 5.23
CA MET A 258 16.79 -5.80 5.14
C MET A 258 16.42 -7.03 4.32
N GLU A 259 17.19 -7.37 3.28
CA GLU A 259 17.05 -8.63 2.55
C GLU A 259 17.31 -9.83 3.47
N GLN A 260 18.39 -9.78 4.25
CA GLN A 260 18.69 -10.82 5.25
C GLN A 260 17.60 -10.89 6.33
N HIS A 261 17.07 -9.74 6.78
CA HIS A 261 15.99 -9.68 7.76
C HIS A 261 14.74 -10.37 7.24
N LEU A 262 14.30 -10.04 6.02
CA LEU A 262 13.17 -10.72 5.37
C LEU A 262 13.41 -12.22 5.26
N ALA A 263 14.61 -12.61 4.82
CA ALA A 263 14.94 -14.01 4.60
C ALA A 263 14.87 -14.82 5.90
N ARG A 264 15.22 -14.25 7.06
CA ARG A 264 15.10 -14.94 8.35
C ARG A 264 13.64 -15.21 8.77
N HIS A 265 12.68 -14.42 8.28
CA HIS A 265 11.30 -14.47 8.75
C HIS A 265 10.29 -15.05 7.73
N VAL A 266 10.59 -14.96 6.43
CA VAL A 266 9.63 -15.29 5.37
C VAL A 266 10.23 -16.19 4.28
N ASN A 267 11.55 -16.46 4.28
CA ASN A 267 12.12 -17.39 3.30
C ASN A 267 11.99 -18.85 3.80
N PRO A 268 11.27 -19.72 3.07
CA PRO A 268 11.12 -21.15 3.39
C PRO A 268 12.43 -21.87 3.73
N GLN A 269 13.53 -21.52 3.06
CA GLN A 269 14.82 -22.18 3.25
C GLN A 269 15.49 -21.85 4.59
N ASN A 270 15.09 -20.75 5.21
CA ASN A 270 15.70 -20.21 6.43
C ASN A 270 14.78 -20.32 7.65
N THR A 271 13.48 -20.51 7.43
CA THR A 271 12.50 -20.69 8.49
C THR A 271 12.35 -22.19 8.80
N ILE A 272 12.80 -22.64 9.96
CA ILE A 272 12.70 -24.04 10.37
C ILE A 272 11.22 -24.40 10.57
N GLU A 273 10.68 -25.26 9.71
CA GLU A 273 9.32 -25.85 9.82
C GLU A 273 8.18 -24.81 10.00
N ASN A 274 8.34 -23.60 9.45
CA ASN A 274 7.32 -22.56 9.57
C ASN A 274 6.37 -22.57 8.35
N SER A 275 5.36 -23.45 8.41
CA SER A 275 4.33 -23.57 7.36
C SER A 275 3.58 -22.26 7.05
N THR A 276 3.55 -21.31 7.99
CA THR A 276 2.95 -20.00 7.81
C THR A 276 3.81 -19.10 6.91
N ALA A 277 5.12 -19.04 7.18
CA ALA A 277 6.07 -18.31 6.34
C ALA A 277 6.11 -18.89 4.91
N GLU A 278 6.11 -20.21 4.79
CA GLU A 278 6.06 -20.90 3.50
C GLU A 278 4.79 -20.58 2.71
N ALA A 279 3.63 -20.65 3.35
CA ALA A 279 2.37 -20.29 2.72
C ALA A 279 2.37 -18.82 2.27
N LEU A 280 2.84 -17.92 3.13
CA LEU A 280 2.92 -16.50 2.80
C LEU A 280 3.85 -16.23 1.61
N HIS A 281 5.03 -16.85 1.60
CA HIS A 281 5.97 -16.77 0.49
C HIS A 281 5.36 -17.31 -0.81
N GLY A 282 4.61 -18.41 -0.74
CA GLY A 282 3.91 -19.00 -1.88
C GLY A 282 2.84 -18.10 -2.49
N MET A 283 2.11 -17.33 -1.68
CA MET A 283 0.97 -16.53 -2.14
C MET A 283 1.34 -15.27 -2.95
N PHE A 284 2.58 -14.78 -2.87
CA PHE A 284 3.03 -13.55 -3.54
C PHE A 284 4.01 -13.85 -4.69
N GLN A 285 3.91 -13.08 -5.79
CA GLN A 285 4.85 -13.16 -6.90
C GLN A 285 6.19 -12.48 -6.56
N ARG A 286 6.16 -11.44 -5.71
CA ARG A 286 7.33 -10.72 -5.22
C ARG A 286 7.19 -10.33 -3.74
N LEU A 287 8.22 -10.65 -2.96
CA LEU A 287 8.41 -10.14 -1.60
C LEU A 287 9.65 -9.27 -1.53
N LYS A 288 9.57 -8.13 -0.85
CA LYS A 288 10.74 -7.33 -0.44
C LYS A 288 10.55 -6.80 0.98
N CYS A 289 11.64 -6.32 1.54
CA CYS A 289 11.65 -5.62 2.81
C CYS A 289 12.44 -4.33 2.66
N PHE A 290 11.88 -3.25 3.16
CA PHE A 290 12.52 -1.95 3.25
C PHE A 290 12.32 -1.44 4.67
N CYS A 291 13.17 -0.55 5.14
CA CYS A 291 12.92 0.10 6.42
C CYS A 291 13.08 1.61 6.36
N LEU A 292 12.41 2.25 7.31
CA LEU A 292 12.51 3.67 7.55
C LEU A 292 13.06 3.84 8.97
N PRO A 293 14.08 4.69 9.16
CA PRO A 293 14.52 5.13 10.49
C PRO A 293 13.37 5.77 11.29
N HIS A 294 13.63 6.13 12.54
CA HIS A 294 12.66 6.88 13.32
C HIS A 294 12.47 8.30 12.73
N PRO A 295 11.23 8.78 12.50
CA PRO A 295 10.97 10.07 11.86
C PRO A 295 11.27 11.30 12.73
N GLY A 296 11.52 11.09 14.02
CA GLY A 296 11.89 12.12 15.00
C GLY A 296 10.84 12.30 16.09
N LEU A 297 11.27 12.60 17.31
CA LEU A 297 10.38 12.70 18.49
C LEU A 297 9.38 13.86 18.42
N ALA A 298 9.65 14.86 17.58
CA ALA A 298 8.75 16.01 17.41
C ALA A 298 7.40 15.57 16.83
N ILE A 299 7.42 14.60 15.89
CA ILE A 299 6.23 14.20 15.14
C ILE A 299 5.31 13.24 15.91
N GLU A 300 5.79 12.65 17.00
CA GLU A 300 5.00 11.77 17.88
C GLU A 300 4.01 12.55 18.76
N ARG A 301 4.26 13.85 18.92
CA ARG A 301 3.46 14.72 19.80
C ARG A 301 2.08 14.94 19.18
N GLU A 302 1.04 14.86 20.00
CA GLU A 302 -0.33 15.18 19.57
C GLU A 302 -0.47 16.61 19.05
N THR A 303 0.40 17.51 19.51
CA THR A 303 0.45 18.92 19.11
C THR A 303 1.26 19.17 17.84
N TRP A 304 1.80 18.13 17.21
CA TRP A 304 2.53 18.28 15.96
C TRP A 304 1.59 18.76 14.85
N THR A 305 2.06 19.75 14.08
CA THR A 305 1.26 20.47 13.09
C THR A 305 1.45 19.95 11.66
N GLY A 306 2.21 18.87 11.49
CA GLY A 306 2.55 18.34 10.17
C GLY A 306 3.73 19.03 9.49
N LYS A 307 4.50 19.87 10.21
CA LYS A 307 5.64 20.60 9.65
C LYS A 307 6.73 19.66 9.15
N VAL A 308 7.11 19.84 7.89
CA VAL A 308 8.14 19.02 7.22
C VAL A 308 9.51 19.19 7.85
N SER A 309 9.84 20.41 8.31
CA SER A 309 11.11 20.73 8.97
C SER A 309 11.36 19.96 10.26
N ASP A 310 10.31 19.38 10.85
CA ASP A 310 10.40 18.62 12.10
C ASP A 310 10.74 17.14 11.85
N ILE A 311 10.76 16.70 10.59
CA ILE A 311 11.03 15.31 10.19
C ILE A 311 12.53 15.10 10.07
N ASN A 312 13.03 14.01 10.66
CA ASN A 312 14.44 13.64 10.63
C ASN A 312 14.97 13.43 9.19
N HIS A 313 16.16 13.94 8.89
CA HIS A 313 16.76 13.89 7.55
C HIS A 313 17.05 12.48 7.06
N ASP A 314 17.48 11.55 7.91
CA ASP A 314 17.68 10.15 7.52
C ASP A 314 16.33 9.49 7.19
N PHE A 315 15.27 9.81 7.93
CA PHE A 315 13.93 9.36 7.57
C PHE A 315 13.53 9.85 6.17
N ILE A 316 13.73 11.14 5.88
CA ILE A 316 13.41 11.73 4.58
C ILE A 316 14.20 11.06 3.46
N ARG A 317 15.50 10.82 3.68
CA ARG A 317 16.36 10.13 2.73
C ARG A 317 15.89 8.73 2.39
N PHE A 318 15.61 7.92 3.40
CA PHE A 318 15.12 6.55 3.18
C PHE A 318 13.70 6.55 2.59
N THR A 319 12.89 7.55 2.91
CA THR A 319 11.58 7.77 2.27
C THR A 319 11.74 8.07 0.78
N ASP A 320 12.64 8.98 0.39
CA ASP A 320 12.90 9.32 -1.02
C ASP A 320 13.32 8.08 -1.82
N LEU A 321 14.24 7.28 -1.27
CA LEU A 321 14.65 6.01 -1.88
C LEU A 321 13.47 5.05 -2.07
N TYR A 322 12.64 4.91 -1.04
CA TYR A 322 11.53 3.97 -1.07
C TYR A 322 10.43 4.40 -2.04
N VAL A 323 10.00 5.67 -2.02
CA VAL A 323 8.92 6.14 -2.91
C VAL A 323 9.34 6.06 -4.38
N ARG A 324 10.61 6.36 -4.69
CA ARG A 324 11.16 6.17 -6.04
C ARG A 324 11.09 4.71 -6.48
N GLU A 325 11.55 3.78 -5.63
CA GLU A 325 11.49 2.35 -5.92
C GLU A 325 10.03 1.87 -6.13
N VAL A 326 9.10 2.35 -5.30
CA VAL A 326 7.67 1.99 -5.35
C VAL A 326 7.04 2.40 -6.68
N PHE A 327 7.30 3.62 -7.17
CA PHE A 327 6.57 4.20 -8.30
C PHE A 327 7.31 4.21 -9.64
N THR A 328 8.63 4.02 -9.63
CA THR A 328 9.46 4.03 -10.86
C THR A 328 9.70 2.62 -11.38
N ASP A 329 10.30 1.76 -10.56
CA ASP A 329 10.86 0.49 -11.04
C ASP A 329 9.91 -0.70 -10.82
N ALA A 330 9.11 -0.64 -9.75
CA ALA A 330 8.45 -1.83 -9.22
C ALA A 330 6.93 -1.86 -9.42
N LEU A 331 6.32 -0.84 -10.03
CA LEU A 331 4.88 -0.76 -10.20
C LEU A 331 4.44 -1.41 -11.52
N LYS A 332 3.47 -2.32 -11.42
CA LYS A 332 2.83 -2.98 -12.57
C LYS A 332 1.32 -2.72 -12.53
N PRO A 333 0.62 -2.75 -13.67
CA PRO A 333 -0.83 -2.83 -13.68
C PRO A 333 -1.33 -3.94 -12.77
N LYS A 334 -2.47 -3.72 -12.11
CA LYS A 334 -3.09 -4.74 -11.29
C LYS A 334 -3.48 -5.93 -12.16
N ASN A 335 -3.08 -7.13 -11.79
CA ASN A 335 -3.51 -8.38 -12.42
C ASN A 335 -4.29 -9.22 -11.42
N ILE A 336 -5.42 -9.77 -11.86
CA ILE A 336 -6.27 -10.69 -11.09
C ILE A 336 -6.60 -11.87 -12.01
N LEU A 337 -6.24 -13.08 -11.58
CA LEU A 337 -6.53 -14.32 -12.32
C LEU A 337 -6.10 -14.25 -13.80
N GLY A 338 -4.90 -13.73 -14.06
CA GLY A 338 -4.30 -13.62 -15.39
C GLY A 338 -4.79 -12.41 -16.20
N SER A 339 -5.77 -11.66 -15.71
CA SER A 339 -6.33 -10.50 -16.40
C SER A 339 -5.89 -9.18 -15.77
N GLU A 340 -5.34 -8.27 -16.57
CA GLU A 340 -5.04 -6.92 -16.09
C GLU A 340 -6.31 -6.10 -15.89
N LEU A 341 -6.37 -5.41 -14.75
CA LEU A 341 -7.48 -4.57 -14.35
C LEU A 341 -7.53 -3.32 -15.22
N SER A 342 -8.64 -3.18 -15.95
CA SER A 342 -8.92 -1.99 -16.74
C SER A 342 -9.73 -0.98 -15.94
N THR A 343 -9.73 0.27 -16.39
CA THR A 343 -10.61 1.31 -15.83
C THR A 343 -12.09 1.00 -15.98
N VAL A 344 -12.46 0.18 -16.98
CA VAL A 344 -13.84 -0.27 -17.22
C VAL A 344 -14.22 -1.42 -16.29
N THR A 345 -13.30 -2.35 -16.04
CA THR A 345 -13.57 -3.54 -15.22
C THR A 345 -13.37 -3.29 -13.73
N PHE A 346 -12.61 -2.26 -13.34
CA PHE A 346 -12.34 -1.92 -11.93
C PHE A 346 -13.61 -1.86 -11.05
N PRO A 347 -14.67 -1.12 -11.42
CA PRO A 347 -15.87 -1.04 -10.58
C PRO A 347 -16.61 -2.37 -10.43
N LEU A 348 -16.65 -3.20 -11.49
CA LEU A 348 -17.30 -4.51 -11.45
C LEU A 348 -16.54 -5.45 -10.54
N VAL A 349 -15.22 -5.53 -10.73
CA VAL A 349 -14.32 -6.36 -9.92
C VAL A 349 -14.38 -5.99 -8.44
N LEU A 350 -14.46 -4.70 -8.11
CA LEU A 350 -14.61 -4.26 -6.72
C LEU A 350 -15.92 -4.80 -6.10
N ARG A 351 -17.05 -4.68 -6.80
CA ARG A 351 -18.34 -5.19 -6.32
C ARG A 351 -18.32 -6.72 -6.16
N ASP A 352 -17.79 -7.42 -7.16
CA ASP A 352 -17.70 -8.88 -7.15
C ASP A 352 -16.87 -9.38 -5.96
N PHE A 353 -15.73 -8.73 -5.67
CA PHE A 353 -14.94 -9.12 -4.50
C PHE A 353 -15.60 -8.73 -3.17
N VAL A 354 -16.23 -7.56 -3.05
CA VAL A 354 -16.98 -7.23 -1.82
C VAL A 354 -18.06 -8.29 -1.55
N SER A 355 -18.77 -8.74 -2.59
CA SER A 355 -19.72 -9.85 -2.48
C SER A 355 -19.05 -11.19 -2.15
N ALA A 356 -17.95 -11.53 -2.81
CA ALA A 356 -17.26 -12.80 -2.59
C ALA A 356 -16.71 -12.92 -1.17
N PHE A 357 -16.23 -11.81 -0.59
CA PHE A 357 -15.73 -11.77 0.78
C PHE A 357 -16.84 -11.89 1.83
N HIS A 358 -18.04 -11.38 1.53
CA HIS A 358 -19.22 -11.62 2.36
C HIS A 358 -19.52 -13.12 2.48
N ASP A 359 -19.44 -13.84 1.36
CA ASP A 359 -19.69 -15.28 1.31
C ASP A 359 -18.51 -16.15 1.80
N ALA A 360 -17.29 -15.63 1.76
CA ALA A 360 -16.09 -16.35 2.20
C ALA A 360 -15.96 -16.40 3.74
N ALA A 361 -16.52 -15.42 4.45
CA ALA A 361 -16.52 -15.39 5.92
C ALA A 361 -17.08 -16.70 6.54
N PRO A 362 -18.24 -17.23 6.10
CA PRO A 362 -18.74 -18.55 6.51
C PRO A 362 -17.80 -19.73 6.23
N ALA A 363 -17.12 -19.76 5.08
CA ALA A 363 -16.29 -20.89 4.65
C ALA A 363 -14.93 -20.93 5.36
N ALA A 364 -14.32 -19.78 5.63
CA ALA A 364 -13.06 -19.72 6.38
C ALA A 364 -13.21 -20.25 7.82
N MET A 365 -14.41 -20.13 8.42
CA MET A 365 -14.69 -20.63 9.76
C MET A 365 -14.58 -22.16 9.89
N SER A 366 -14.75 -22.92 8.80
CA SER A 366 -14.57 -24.39 8.84
C SER A 366 -13.10 -24.81 8.81
N PHE A 367 -12.17 -23.92 8.46
CA PHE A 367 -10.73 -24.21 8.45
C PHE A 367 -10.04 -23.91 9.78
N THR A 368 -10.72 -23.22 10.70
CA THR A 368 -10.21 -22.84 12.02
C THR A 368 -10.73 -23.73 13.17
N GLN A 369 -11.50 -24.78 12.87
CA GLN A 369 -11.97 -25.77 13.85
C GLN A 369 -11.13 -27.05 13.81
#